data_AF-A0A8C3YHL7-F1
#
_entry.id   AF-A0A8C3YHL7-F1
#
_cell.length_a   1.000
_cell.length_b   1.000
_cell.length_c   1.000
_cell.angle_alpha   90.00
_cell.angle_beta   90.00
_cell.angle_gamma   90.00
#
_symmetry.space_group_name_H-M   'P 1'
#
loop_
_entity.id
_entity.type
_entity.pdbx_description
1 polymer ?
#
loop_
_entity_poly.entity_id
_entity_poly.type
_entity_poly.pdbx_seq_one_letter_code
_entity_poly.pdbx_strand_id
1 'polypeptide(L)' 'MPRLPVVCLLPRRRVTLLVLQPGQRLAHSEPPRQRPVSTLEVAIALVVFFTAFLTPSGYVLRNLNQFRRE' A
#
# COMPACT_ATOMS: atom_id res chain seq x y z
N MET A 1 -19.21 -69.40 -5.47
CA MET A 1 -19.93 -68.56 -4.48
C MET A 1 -19.19 -67.21 -4.39
N PRO A 2 -19.88 -66.08 -4.24
CA PRO A 2 -20.03 -65.07 -5.30
C PRO A 2 -19.33 -63.72 -5.03
N ARG A 3 -19.01 -63.01 -6.14
CA ARG A 3 -19.18 -61.57 -6.44
C ARG A 3 -18.63 -60.52 -5.45
N LEU A 4 -17.69 -59.68 -5.91
CA LEU A 4 -17.92 -58.36 -6.52
C LEU A 4 -16.59 -57.60 -6.66
N PRO A 5 -16.34 -56.89 -7.78
CA PRO A 5 -15.27 -55.92 -7.84
C PRO A 5 -15.62 -54.78 -6.90
N VAL A 6 -14.71 -54.40 -6.02
CA VAL A 6 -14.85 -53.14 -5.26
C VAL A 6 -14.87 -52.04 -6.31
N VAL A 7 -16.10 -51.59 -6.56
CA VAL A 7 -16.42 -50.40 -7.32
C VAL A 7 -15.51 -49.31 -6.76
N CYS A 8 -14.59 -48.81 -7.58
CA CYS A 8 -13.91 -47.54 -7.35
C CYS A 8 -14.98 -46.43 -7.34
N LEU A 9 -15.72 -46.35 -6.24
CA LEU A 9 -16.56 -45.25 -5.84
C LEU A 9 -15.61 -44.10 -5.52
N LEU A 10 -15.26 -43.37 -6.56
CA LEU A 10 -15.64 -41.98 -6.73
C LEU A 10 -14.50 -41.19 -7.35
N PRO A 11 -14.84 -40.42 -8.39
CA PRO A 11 -13.93 -39.65 -9.20
C PRO A 11 -13.63 -38.32 -8.49
N ARG A 12 -12.70 -37.55 -9.07
CA ARG A 12 -12.85 -36.08 -9.10
C ARG A 12 -12.69 -35.35 -7.76
N ARG A 13 -11.59 -35.61 -7.02
CA ARG A 13 -11.20 -34.76 -5.88
C ARG A 13 -9.71 -34.40 -5.86
N ARG A 14 -9.13 -34.11 -7.03
CA ARG A 14 -7.73 -33.61 -7.14
C ARG A 14 -7.56 -32.46 -8.14
N VAL A 15 -8.60 -31.67 -8.40
CA VAL A 15 -8.48 -30.47 -9.26
C VAL A 15 -9.00 -29.20 -8.59
N THR A 16 -9.75 -29.32 -7.50
CA THR A 16 -10.41 -28.16 -6.86
C THR A 16 -9.75 -27.70 -5.56
N LEU A 17 -8.48 -28.04 -5.31
CA LEU A 17 -7.73 -27.56 -4.14
C LEU A 17 -6.44 -26.82 -4.49
N LEU A 18 -6.21 -26.53 -5.78
CA LEU A 18 -5.11 -25.67 -6.25
C LEU A 18 -5.58 -24.30 -6.74
N VAL A 19 -6.89 -24.12 -6.95
CA VAL A 19 -7.47 -22.88 -7.50
C VAL A 19 -8.01 -21.94 -6.41
N LEU A 20 -8.03 -22.38 -5.14
CA LEU A 20 -8.70 -21.67 -4.05
C LEU A 20 -7.87 -21.52 -2.77
N GLN A 21 -6.54 -21.46 -2.91
CA GLN A 21 -5.81 -20.50 -2.09
C GLN A 21 -5.55 -19.28 -2.96
N PRO A 22 -6.47 -18.30 -3.01
CA PRO A 22 -6.05 -16.92 -3.13
C PRO A 22 -5.33 -16.63 -1.81
N GLY A 23 -4.14 -17.22 -1.65
CA GLY A 23 -3.23 -16.88 -0.59
C GLY A 23 -3.14 -15.38 -0.66
N GLN A 24 -3.58 -14.73 0.40
CA GLN A 24 -3.32 -13.33 0.65
C GLN A 24 -1.85 -13.14 0.28
N ARG A 25 -1.59 -12.62 -0.92
CA ARG A 25 -0.33 -11.94 -1.19
C ARG A 25 -0.45 -10.66 -0.39
N LEU A 26 -0.35 -10.81 0.94
CA LEU A 26 0.25 -9.78 1.76
C LEU A 26 1.53 -9.48 1.02
N ALA A 27 1.55 -8.33 0.34
CA ALA A 27 2.76 -7.80 -0.25
C ALA A 27 3.71 -7.68 0.94
N HIS A 28 4.57 -8.70 1.10
CA HIS A 28 5.43 -8.81 2.25
C HIS A 28 6.45 -7.69 2.07
N SER A 29 6.26 -6.58 2.79
CA SER A 29 7.23 -5.51 2.81
C SER A 29 8.44 -6.02 3.55
N GLU A 30 9.60 -6.06 2.88
CA GLU A 30 10.87 -6.31 3.56
C GLU A 30 11.00 -5.31 4.73
N PRO A 31 11.44 -5.75 5.92
CA PRO A 31 11.65 -4.83 7.02
C PRO A 31 12.58 -3.69 6.59
N PRO A 32 12.34 -2.44 7.04
CA PRO A 32 13.15 -1.30 6.66
C PRO A 32 14.63 -1.59 6.96
N ARG A 33 15.50 -1.40 5.97
CA ARG A 33 16.96 -1.50 6.17
C ARG A 33 17.52 -0.36 7.03
N GLN A 34 16.76 0.72 7.17
CA GLN A 34 17.10 1.90 7.93
C GLN A 34 16.30 1.95 9.23
N ARG A 35 16.75 2.77 10.20
CA ARG A 35 16.01 2.98 11.43
C ARG A 35 14.57 3.40 11.11
N PRO A 36 13.59 2.92 11.89
CA PRO A 36 12.20 3.35 11.73
C PRO A 36 12.15 4.87 11.88
N VAL A 37 11.51 5.53 10.92
CA VAL A 37 11.31 6.98 10.94
C VAL A 37 10.43 7.32 12.15
N SER A 38 10.87 8.26 12.96
CA SER A 38 10.09 8.68 14.12
C SER A 38 8.89 9.53 13.69
N THR A 39 7.79 9.49 14.47
CA THR A 39 6.62 10.35 14.21
C THR A 39 6.99 11.83 14.15
N LEU A 40 7.97 12.25 14.96
CA LEU A 40 8.48 13.62 14.98
C LEU A 40 9.20 13.97 13.67
N GLU A 41 10.05 13.08 13.16
CA GLU A 41 10.72 13.27 11.86
C GLU A 41 9.70 13.44 10.72
N VAL A 42 8.65 12.61 10.71
CA VAL A 42 7.56 12.74 9.72
C VAL A 42 6.85 14.08 9.86
N ALA A 43 6.51 14.49 11.09
CA ALA A 43 5.83 15.76 11.34
C ALA A 43 6.68 16.95 10.87
N ILE A 44 7.98 16.96 11.18
CA ILE A 44 8.91 17.99 10.73
C ILE A 44 8.98 18.00 9.20
N ALA A 45 9.16 16.84 8.57
CA ALA A 45 9.25 16.73 7.12
C ALA A 45 8.00 17.28 6.43
N LEU A 46 6.80 16.97 6.95
CA LEU A 46 5.54 17.48 6.42
C LEU A 46 5.44 19.01 6.58
N VAL A 47 5.75 19.54 7.77
CA VAL A 47 5.70 20.99 8.01
C VAL A 47 6.68 21.72 7.08
N VAL A 48 7.91 21.24 6.96
CA VAL A 48 8.92 21.82 6.07
C VAL A 48 8.46 21.75 4.62
N PHE A 49 7.94 20.60 4.18
CA PHE A 49 7.44 20.42 2.82
C PHE A 49 6.33 21.42 2.50
N PHE A 50 5.30 21.53 3.33
CA PHE A 50 4.21 22.48 3.07
C PHE A 50 4.66 23.93 3.15
N THR A 51 5.44 24.29 4.15
CA THR A 51 5.88 25.68 4.34
C THR A 51 6.83 26.14 3.24
N ALA A 52 7.65 25.25 2.66
CA ALA A 52 8.52 25.58 1.54
C ALA A 52 7.77 26.10 0.31
N PHE A 53 6.54 25.61 0.06
CA PHE A 53 5.70 26.09 -1.04
C PHE A 53 4.75 27.21 -0.60
N LEU A 54 4.10 27.07 0.56
CA LEU A 54 3.07 28.00 1.00
C LEU A 54 3.63 29.36 1.41
N THR A 55 4.85 29.41 1.97
CA THR A 55 5.46 30.67 2.42
C THR A 55 5.75 31.62 1.25
N PRO A 56 6.49 31.24 0.20
CA PRO A 56 6.73 32.13 -0.93
C PRO A 56 5.43 32.49 -1.68
N SER A 57 4.52 31.52 -1.88
CA SER A 57 3.22 31.81 -2.50
C SER A 57 2.41 32.80 -1.67
N GLY A 58 2.32 32.61 -0.36
CA GLY A 58 1.62 33.52 0.55
C GLY A 58 2.22 34.93 0.53
N TYR A 59 3.55 35.05 0.48
CA TYR A 59 4.22 36.34 0.32
C TYR A 59 3.84 37.03 -0.99
N VAL A 60 3.90 36.31 -2.12
CA VAL A 60 3.55 36.89 -3.42
C VAL A 60 2.09 37.32 -3.44
N LEU A 61 1.17 36.43 -3.03
CA LEU A 61 -0.27 36.69 -3.00
C LEU A 61 -0.60 37.91 -2.14
N ARG A 62 0.03 38.04 -0.97
CA ARG A 62 -0.17 39.17 -0.06
C ARG A 62 0.22 40.51 -0.68
N ASN A 63 1.27 40.52 -1.51
CA ASN A 63 1.83 41.74 -2.09
C ASN A 63 1.37 42.01 -3.53
N LEU A 64 0.43 41.23 -4.09
CA LEU A 64 -0.06 41.40 -5.47
C LEU A 64 -0.56 42.82 -5.77
N ASN A 65 -1.22 43.47 -4.81
CA ASN A 65 -1.69 44.85 -5.00
C ASN A 65 -0.55 45.87 -5.06
N GLN A 66 0.58 45.60 -4.41
CA GLN A 66 1.78 46.44 -4.52
C GLN A 66 2.45 46.21 -5.87
N PHE A 67 2.68 44.94 -6.24
CA PHE A 67 3.28 44.59 -7.53
C PHE A 67 2.47 45.01 -8.76
N ARG A 68 1.16 45.21 -8.63
CA ARG A 68 0.28 45.68 -9.72
C ARG A 68 0.25 47.21 -9.85
N ARG A 69 0.64 47.93 -8.81
CA ARG A 69 0.61 49.41 -8.78
C ARG A 69 1.94 50.02 -9.22
N GLU A 70 3.03 49.27 -9.07
CA GLU A 70 4.29 49.49 -9.78
C GLU A 70 4.13 49.11 -11.26
#